data_AF-A0A7C6YAQ3-F1
#
_entry.id   AF-A0A7C6YAQ3-F1
#
_cell.length_a   1.000
_cell.length_b   1.000
_cell.length_c   1.000
_cell.angle_alpha   90.00
_cell.angle_beta   90.00
_cell.angle_gamma   90.00
#
_symmetry.space_group_name_H-M   'P 1'
#
loop_
_entity.id
_entity.type
_entity.pdbx_description
1 polymer ?
#
loop_
_entity_poly.entity_id
_entity_poly.type
_entity_poly.pdbx_seq_one_letter_code
_entity_poly.pdbx_strand_id
1 'polypeptide(L)'
;MRPQDLYPDLGDLVRSAATAADRVALVRAECEVWDTDHLRVDAGTQWGPAETHAAAIDDLAAAEEALRAAVGRLEGAWAAIGRLASD
;
A
#
# COMPACT_ATOMS: atom_id res chain seq x y z
N MET A 1 -7.69 9.49 -27.26
CA MET A 1 -7.21 8.32 -26.52
C MET A 1 -8.35 7.33 -26.46
N ARG A 2 -8.15 6.08 -26.88
CA ARG A 2 -9.17 5.03 -26.93
C ARG A 2 -9.00 4.06 -25.74
N PRO A 3 -10.04 3.27 -25.37
CA PRO A 3 -9.93 2.26 -24.31
C PRO A 3 -8.78 1.27 -24.51
N GLN A 4 -8.49 0.89 -25.76
CA GLN A 4 -7.36 -0.01 -26.10
C GLN A 4 -6.00 0.61 -25.74
N ASP A 5 -5.88 1.93 -25.83
CA ASP A 5 -4.65 2.64 -25.50
C ASP A 5 -4.45 2.72 -23.96
N LEU A 6 -5.55 2.73 -23.19
CA LEU A 6 -5.53 2.82 -21.71
C LEU A 6 -5.45 1.47 -21.00
N TYR A 7 -5.91 0.40 -21.64
CA TYR A 7 -5.94 -0.93 -21.05
C TYR A 7 -4.59 -1.44 -20.52
N PRO A 8 -3.46 -1.34 -21.27
CA PRO A 8 -2.17 -1.79 -20.76
C PRO A 8 -1.69 -0.93 -19.57
N ASP A 9 -1.79 0.40 -19.68
CA ASP A 9 -1.36 1.35 -18.65
C ASP A 9 -2.10 1.12 -17.33
N LEU A 10 -3.41 0.88 -17.38
CA LEU A 10 -4.19 0.59 -16.17
C LEU A 10 -3.83 -0.78 -15.57
N GLY A 11 -3.50 -1.76 -16.41
CA GLY A 11 -2.98 -3.05 -15.95
C GLY A 11 -1.64 -2.93 -15.23
N ASP A 12 -0.73 -2.07 -15.71
CA ASP A 12 0.54 -1.75 -15.03
C ASP A 12 0.30 -1.04 -13.70
N LEU A 13 -0.67 -0.14 -13.64
CA LEU A 13 -1.04 0.54 -12.40
C LEU A 13 -1.61 -0.43 -11.35
N VAL A 14 -2.48 -1.38 -11.75
CA VAL A 14 -2.98 -2.46 -10.87
C VAL A 14 -1.81 -3.26 -10.29
N ARG A 15 -0.89 -3.73 -11.14
CA ARG A 15 0.29 -4.52 -10.71
C ARG A 15 1.20 -3.74 -9.77
N SER A 16 1.41 -2.46 -10.06
CA SER A 16 2.23 -1.58 -9.23
C SER A 16 1.60 -1.35 -7.85
N ALA A 17 0.29 -1.11 -7.79
CA ALA A 17 -0.44 -0.95 -6.54
C ALA A 17 -0.45 -2.24 -5.70
N ALA A 18 -0.61 -3.40 -6.34
CA ALA A 18 -0.56 -4.70 -5.66
C ALA A 18 0.84 -4.96 -5.07
N THR A 19 1.89 -4.69 -5.86
CA THR A 19 3.28 -4.80 -5.39
C THR A 19 3.55 -3.85 -4.22
N ALA A 20 3.03 -2.63 -4.25
CA ALA A 20 3.15 -1.69 -3.14
C ALA A 20 2.44 -2.21 -1.87
N ALA A 21 1.24 -2.77 -2.01
CA ALA A 21 0.50 -3.36 -0.88
C ALA A 21 1.28 -4.51 -0.23
N ASP A 22 1.84 -5.41 -1.03
CA ASP A 22 2.65 -6.53 -0.53
C ASP A 22 3.93 -6.03 0.16
N ARG A 23 4.59 -5.01 -0.40
CA ARG A 23 5.78 -4.41 0.22
C ARG A 23 5.47 -3.74 1.56
N VAL A 24 4.34 -3.03 1.68
CA VAL A 24 3.91 -2.43 2.95
C VAL A 24 3.62 -3.52 3.98
N ALA A 25 2.93 -4.61 3.59
CA ALA A 25 2.66 -5.73 4.47
C ALA A 25 3.95 -6.38 5.01
N LEU A 26 4.97 -6.54 4.16
CA LEU A 26 6.28 -7.06 4.57
C LEU A 26 6.98 -6.11 5.55
N VAL A 27 7.01 -4.81 5.25
CA VAL A 27 7.62 -3.80 6.14
C VAL A 27 6.91 -3.77 7.49
N ARG A 28 5.57 -3.84 7.52
CA ARG A 28 4.81 -3.93 8.77
C ARG A 28 5.21 -5.15 9.58
N ALA A 29 5.26 -6.33 8.96
CA ALA A 29 5.66 -7.57 9.63
C ALA A 29 7.09 -7.51 10.19
N GLU A 30 8.02 -6.86 9.47
CA GLU A 30 9.37 -6.59 9.97
C GLU A 30 9.37 -5.63 11.16
N CYS A 31 8.53 -4.59 11.15
CA CYS A 31 8.39 -3.67 12.27
C CYS A 31 7.78 -4.34 13.50
N GLU A 32 6.80 -5.22 13.35
CA GLU A 32 6.09 -5.88 14.47
C GLU A 32 7.01 -6.69 15.40
N VAL A 33 8.17 -7.13 14.91
CA VAL A 33 9.13 -7.93 15.69
C VAL A 33 10.26 -7.09 16.31
N TRP A 34 10.23 -5.77 16.17
CA TRP A 34 11.23 -4.91 16.79
C TRP A 34 11.09 -4.88 18.31
N ASP A 35 12.23 -4.94 19.00
CA ASP A 35 12.30 -4.73 20.43
C ASP A 35 12.32 -3.22 20.72
N THR A 36 11.25 -2.73 21.33
CA THR A 36 11.04 -1.30 21.63
C THR A 36 12.11 -0.71 22.53
N ASP A 37 12.73 -1.52 23.39
CA ASP A 37 13.76 -1.05 24.33
C ASP A 37 15.07 -0.68 23.62
N HIS A 38 15.26 -1.17 22.39
CA HIS A 38 16.42 -0.90 21.55
C HIS A 38 16.16 0.18 20.48
N LEU A 39 14.94 0.71 20.41
CA LEU A 39 14.59 1.74 19.44
C LEU A 39 15.04 3.12 19.90
N ARG A 40 15.41 3.96 18.93
CA ARG A 40 15.76 5.37 19.16
C ARG A 40 14.69 6.23 18.52
N VAL A 41 14.25 7.24 19.26
CA VAL A 41 13.31 8.26 18.77
C VAL A 41 14.01 9.60 18.67
N ASP A 42 13.53 10.45 17.77
CA ASP A 42 14.04 11.80 17.60
C ASP A 42 13.88 12.60 18.90
N ALA A 43 14.90 13.38 19.28
CA ALA A 43 14.86 14.19 20.50
C ALA A 43 13.76 15.27 20.49
N GLY A 44 13.22 15.62 19.32
CA GLY A 44 12.12 16.57 19.15
C GLY A 44 10.73 15.95 19.22
N THR A 45 10.57 14.62 19.30
CA THR A 45 9.26 14.00 19.43
C THR A 45 8.75 14.06 20.87
N GLN A 46 7.43 14.18 21.03
CA GLN A 46 6.76 14.09 22.33
C GLN A 46 6.47 12.64 22.75
N TRP A 47 6.76 11.67 21.88
CA TRP A 47 6.45 10.26 22.08
C TRP A 47 7.68 9.46 22.49
N GLY A 48 7.47 8.45 23.34
CA GLY A 48 8.50 7.46 23.63
C GLY A 48 8.67 6.45 22.48
N PRO A 49 9.68 5.55 22.60
CA PRO A 49 9.91 4.50 21.60
C PRO A 49 8.71 3.60 21.39
N ALA A 50 8.02 3.18 22.45
CA ALA A 50 6.85 2.31 22.36
C ALA A 50 5.67 2.99 21.64
N GLU A 51 5.35 4.24 21.98
CA GLU A 51 4.26 4.96 21.32
C GLU A 51 4.57 5.23 19.84
N THR A 52 5.82 5.60 19.54
CA THR A 52 6.26 5.85 18.15
C THR A 52 6.20 4.56 17.32
N HIS A 53 6.60 3.43 17.91
CA HIS A 53 6.57 2.14 17.26
C HIS A 53 5.15 1.65 16.98
N ALA A 54 4.25 1.76 17.98
CA ALA A 54 2.84 1.44 17.80
C ALA A 54 2.20 2.28 16.70
N ALA A 55 2.42 3.59 16.71
CA ALA A 55 1.92 4.49 15.67
C ALA A 55 2.43 4.12 14.27
N ALA A 56 3.70 3.74 14.14
CA ALA A 56 4.26 3.31 12.86
C ALA A 56 3.59 2.02 12.34
N ILE A 57 3.30 1.06 13.21
CA ILE A 57 2.59 -0.17 12.83
C ILE A 57 1.15 0.15 12.40
N ASP A 58 0.45 1.01 13.15
CA ASP A 58 -0.92 1.42 12.83
C ASP A 58 -1.00 2.15 11.48
N ASP A 59 -0.07 3.08 11.21
CA ASP A 59 0.01 3.81 9.95
C ASP A 59 0.33 2.86 8.78
N LEU A 60 1.23 1.89 8.97
CA LEU A 60 1.53 0.87 7.96
C LEU A 60 0.33 -0.05 7.69
N ALA A 61 -0.42 -0.43 8.72
CA ALA A 61 -1.64 -1.22 8.57
C ALA A 61 -2.72 -0.47 7.79
N ALA A 62 -2.92 0.82 8.11
CA ALA A 62 -3.86 1.68 7.39
C ALA A 62 -3.43 1.89 5.92
N ALA A 63 -2.13 2.06 5.67
CA ALA A 63 -1.59 2.17 4.32
C ALA A 63 -1.77 0.88 3.52
N GLU A 64 -1.53 -0.29 4.14
CA GLU A 64 -1.80 -1.60 3.54
C GLU A 64 -3.27 -1.73 3.12
N GLU A 65 -4.20 -1.45 4.04
CA GLU A 65 -5.64 -1.52 3.78
C GLU A 65 -6.06 -0.59 2.64
N ALA A 66 -5.58 0.65 2.65
CA ALA A 66 -5.88 1.62 1.61
C ALA A 66 -5.38 1.16 0.22
N LEU A 67 -4.18 0.59 0.15
CA LEU A 67 -3.62 0.04 -1.08
C LEU A 67 -4.41 -1.18 -1.57
N ARG A 68 -4.80 -2.10 -0.70
CA ARG A 68 -5.65 -3.25 -1.05
C ARG A 68 -7.01 -2.79 -1.61
N ALA A 69 -7.62 -1.80 -0.97
CA ALA A 69 -8.86 -1.20 -1.46
C ALA A 69 -8.68 -0.48 -2.81
N ALA A 70 -7.53 0.17 -3.03
CA ALA A 70 -7.20 0.79 -4.31
C ALA A 70 -7.03 -0.27 -5.41
N VAL A 71 -6.32 -1.37 -5.14
CA VAL A 71 -6.17 -2.50 -6.08
C VAL A 71 -7.53 -3.01 -6.53
N GLY A 72 -8.44 -3.32 -5.60
CA GLY A 72 -9.77 -3.82 -5.98
C GLY A 72 -10.57 -2.84 -6.85
N ARG A 73 -10.47 -1.53 -6.60
CA ARG A 73 -11.11 -0.50 -7.45
C ARG A 73 -10.46 -0.41 -8.84
N LEU A 74 -9.13 -0.48 -8.90
CA LEU A 74 -8.38 -0.45 -10.16
C LEU A 74 -8.65 -1.69 -11.01
N GLU A 75 -8.73 -2.88 -10.39
CA GLU A 75 -9.11 -4.13 -11.07
C GLU A 75 -10.52 -4.04 -11.66
N GLY A 76 -11.47 -3.50 -10.89
CA GLY A 76 -12.83 -3.25 -11.37
C GLY A 76 -12.87 -2.30 -12.57
N ALA A 77 -12.11 -1.21 -12.52
CA ALA A 77 -11.97 -0.27 -13.63
C ALA A 77 -11.28 -0.93 -14.84
N TRP A 78 -10.23 -1.71 -14.62
CA TRP A 78 -9.49 -2.40 -15.66
C TRP A 78 -10.35 -3.42 -16.40
N ALA A 79 -11.15 -4.20 -15.67
CA ALA A 79 -12.12 -5.12 -16.25
C ALA A 79 -13.20 -4.39 -17.07
N ALA A 80 -13.63 -3.20 -16.63
CA ALA A 80 -14.59 -2.39 -17.38
C ALA A 80 -14.00 -1.83 -18.68
N ILE A 81 -12.77 -1.31 -18.64
CA ILE A 81 -12.06 -0.86 -19.85
C ILE A 81 -11.80 -2.04 -20.78
N GLY A 82 -11.46 -3.21 -20.25
CA GLY A 82 -11.25 -4.43 -21.04
C GLY A 82 -12.45 -4.78 -21.92
N ARG A 83 -13.68 -4.68 -21.37
CA ARG A 83 -14.91 -4.88 -22.14
C ARG A 83 -15.07 -3.88 -23.29
N LEU A 84 -14.69 -2.62 -23.08
CA LEU A 84 -14.74 -1.58 -24.11
C LEU A 84 -13.59 -1.67 -25.13
N ALA A 85 -12.52 -2.38 -24.80
CA ALA A 85 -11.33 -2.51 -25.63
C ALA A 85 -11.38 -3.74 -26.56
N SER A 86 -12.22 -4.73 -26.22
CA SER A 86 -12.41 -6.00 -26.94
C SER A 86 -13.50 -5.96 -28.02
N ASP A 87 -14.34 -4.93 -28.02
CA ASP A 87 -15.34 -4.63 -29.07
C ASP A 87 -14.71 -3.77 -30.18
#